data_AF-A0A3N1CZ42-F1
#
_entry.id   AF-A0A3N1CZ42-F1
#
_cell.length_a   1.000
_cell.length_b   1.000
_cell.length_c   1.000
_cell.angle_alpha   90.00
_cell.angle_beta   90.00
_cell.angle_gamma   90.00
#
_symmetry.space_group_name_H-M   'P 1'
#
loop_
_entity.id
_entity.type
_entity.pdbx_description
1 polymer ?
#
loop_
_entity_poly.entity_id
_entity_poly.type
_entity_poly.pdbx_seq_one_letter_code
_entity_poly.pdbx_strand_id
1 'polypeptide(L)'
;MPIWVERSEVYPLPEPPDRGAVVAAPVTGLLLAAGPLMATVGRTHEPEGGGVTYVEYLTRLPYLAALLALCVLAARSGAAGPRLGRRIAWAALGPLVGALGATFAIMLVGLAMDTEDRPEWLAGTRPVWLAAQAGVLAVGLAIARTGRWHGPARWLPLAGALSLPVEPIGRVLALEDAAAWLLAAWAGATYTVLGVILLIRPPATTVPSDRDGP
;
A
#
# COMPACT_ATOMS: atom_id res chain seq x y z
N MET A 1 -27.41 44.03 20.38
CA MET A 1 -27.81 43.78 18.97
C MET A 1 -26.90 42.69 18.42
N PRO A 2 -27.37 41.44 18.25
CA PRO A 2 -26.58 40.40 17.60
C PRO A 2 -26.49 40.68 16.09
N ILE A 3 -25.27 40.72 15.57
CA ILE A 3 -25.00 40.87 14.13
C ILE A 3 -25.14 39.48 13.51
N TRP A 4 -26.18 39.29 12.72
CA TRP A 4 -26.36 38.09 11.90
C TRP A 4 -25.56 38.28 10.61
N VAL A 5 -24.45 37.54 10.49
CA VAL A 5 -23.71 37.47 9.23
C VAL A 5 -24.44 36.45 8.35
N GLU A 6 -25.21 36.94 7.38
CA GLU A 6 -25.82 36.10 6.35
C GLU A 6 -24.71 35.35 5.60
N ARG A 7 -24.86 34.02 5.50
CA ARG A 7 -23.94 33.17 4.74
C ARG A 7 -23.97 33.63 3.28
N SER A 8 -22.89 34.23 2.80
CA SER A 8 -22.79 34.58 1.38
C SER A 8 -22.72 33.29 0.55
N GLU A 9 -23.71 33.06 -0.32
CA GLU A 9 -23.68 31.98 -1.34
C GLU A 9 -22.47 32.10 -2.29
N VAL A 10 -21.81 33.26 -2.31
CA VAL A 10 -20.63 33.58 -3.12
C VAL A 10 -19.40 32.75 -2.73
N TYR A 11 -19.33 32.24 -1.51
CA TYR A 11 -18.25 31.37 -1.03
C TYR A 11 -18.84 30.15 -0.33
N PRO A 12 -19.11 29.04 -1.04
CA PRO A 12 -19.44 27.79 -0.38
C PRO A 12 -18.31 27.45 0.59
N LEU A 13 -18.67 27.20 1.85
CA LEU A 13 -17.72 26.71 2.84
C LEU A 13 -17.16 25.37 2.33
N PRO A 14 -15.83 25.15 2.44
CA PRO A 14 -15.25 23.87 2.03
C PRO A 14 -15.97 22.74 2.76
N GLU A 15 -16.43 21.74 2.02
CA GLU A 15 -17.11 20.59 2.61
C GLU A 15 -16.24 19.97 3.71
N PRO A 16 -16.84 19.60 4.86
CA PRO A 16 -16.08 19.00 5.94
C PRO A 16 -15.40 17.71 5.43
N PRO A 17 -14.13 17.47 5.81
CA PRO A 17 -13.40 16.30 5.37
C PRO A 17 -14.13 15.01 5.79
N ASP A 18 -14.03 13.95 4.97
CA ASP A 18 -14.59 12.64 5.31
C ASP A 18 -14.01 12.16 6.65
N ARG A 19 -14.84 12.17 7.70
CA ARG A 19 -14.48 11.76 9.06
C ARG A 19 -13.90 10.34 9.07
N GLY A 20 -14.35 9.46 8.17
CA GLY A 20 -13.84 8.11 8.04
C GLY A 20 -12.38 8.07 7.56
N ALA A 21 -12.00 8.95 6.64
CA ALA A 21 -10.63 9.06 6.16
C ALA A 21 -9.68 9.64 7.23
N VAL A 22 -10.17 10.60 8.03
CA VAL A 22 -9.40 11.20 9.13
C VAL A 22 -9.02 10.16 10.19
N VAL A 23 -9.95 9.26 10.54
CA VAL A 23 -9.69 8.18 11.50
C VAL A 23 -8.88 7.04 10.90
N ALA A 24 -9.07 6.75 9.60
CA ALA A 24 -8.33 5.69 8.92
C ALA A 24 -6.85 6.05 8.70
N ALA A 25 -6.51 7.32 8.48
CA ALA A 25 -5.15 7.78 8.22
C ALA A 25 -4.11 7.33 9.28
N PRO A 26 -4.32 7.52 10.60
CA PRO A 26 -3.35 7.07 11.60
C PRO A 26 -3.23 5.54 11.68
N VAL A 27 -4.33 4.80 11.50
CA VAL A 27 -4.29 3.32 11.49
C VAL A 27 -3.49 2.83 10.28
N THR A 28 -3.76 3.36 9.09
CA THR A 28 -2.98 3.09 7.88
C THR A 28 -1.52 3.51 8.08
N GLY A 29 -1.27 4.63 8.76
CA GLY A 29 0.06 5.12 9.07
C GLY A 29 0.86 4.17 9.96
N LEU A 30 0.23 3.62 11.01
CA LEU A 30 0.83 2.61 11.89
C LEU A 30 1.18 1.34 11.10
N LEU A 31 0.25 0.86 10.27
CA LEU A 31 0.46 -0.34 9.46
C LEU A 31 1.60 -0.14 8.46
N LEU A 32 1.67 1.02 7.79
CA LEU A 32 2.74 1.35 6.85
C LEU A 32 4.09 1.59 7.52
N ALA A 33 4.11 2.01 8.79
CA ALA A 33 5.35 2.10 9.56
C ALA A 33 5.86 0.72 10.00
N ALA A 34 4.97 -0.15 10.50
CA ALA A 34 5.36 -1.44 11.06
C ALA A 34 5.51 -2.55 10.00
N GLY A 35 4.58 -2.63 9.05
CA GLY A 35 4.47 -3.74 8.11
C GLY A 35 5.70 -3.93 7.21
N PRO A 36 6.18 -2.89 6.51
CA PRO A 36 7.40 -2.98 5.71
C PRO A 36 8.64 -3.31 6.53
N LEU A 37 8.77 -2.75 7.75
CA LEU A 37 9.89 -3.08 8.66
C LEU A 37 9.86 -4.56 9.05
N MET A 38 8.70 -5.10 9.43
CA MET A 38 8.55 -6.51 9.72
C MET A 38 8.97 -7.37 8.51
N ALA A 39 8.49 -7.04 7.31
CA ALA A 39 8.87 -7.77 6.09
C ALA A 39 10.37 -7.68 5.76
N THR A 40 11.05 -6.58 6.08
CA THR A 40 12.51 -6.48 5.94
C THR A 40 13.25 -7.34 6.96
N VAL A 41 12.79 -7.39 8.21
CA VAL A 41 13.38 -8.24 9.27
C VAL A 41 13.15 -9.72 8.97
N GLY A 42 12.01 -10.09 8.41
CA GLY A 42 11.74 -11.46 8.01
C GLY A 42 12.73 -12.01 6.99
N ARG A 43 13.27 -11.15 6.11
CA ARG A 43 14.30 -11.53 5.15
C ARG A 43 15.67 -11.78 5.77
N THR A 44 15.96 -11.27 6.96
CA THR A 44 17.27 -11.54 7.61
C THR A 44 17.35 -12.95 8.17
N HIS A 45 16.24 -13.69 8.18
CA HIS A 45 16.10 -15.02 8.77
C HIS A 45 16.02 -16.12 7.71
N GLU A 46 16.68 -15.95 6.56
CA GLU A 46 16.79 -17.03 5.57
C GLU A 46 17.61 -18.20 6.14
N PRO A 47 17.04 -19.42 6.22
CA PRO A 47 17.77 -20.59 6.69
C PRO A 47 18.84 -20.98 5.67
N GLU A 48 19.98 -21.46 6.19
CA GLU A 48 21.00 -22.14 5.39
C GLU A 48 20.34 -23.35 4.69
N GLY A 49 20.02 -23.21 3.41
CA GLY A 49 19.36 -24.27 2.62
C GLY A 49 18.21 -23.85 1.71
N GLY A 50 17.83 -22.56 1.66
CA GLY A 50 16.88 -22.06 0.64
C GLY A 50 15.43 -22.51 0.81
N GLY A 51 15.05 -22.96 2.01
CA GLY A 51 13.67 -23.29 2.35
C GLY A 51 12.78 -22.04 2.43
N VAL A 52 11.50 -22.20 2.07
CA VAL A 52 10.47 -21.19 2.36
C VAL A 52 10.35 -21.06 3.87
N THR A 53 10.69 -19.89 4.41
CA THR A 53 10.72 -19.70 5.85
C THR A 53 9.35 -19.24 6.32
N TYR A 54 8.76 -19.95 7.27
CA TYR A 54 7.53 -19.52 7.96
C TYR A 54 7.59 -18.05 8.40
N VAL A 55 8.76 -17.63 8.91
CA VAL A 55 9.04 -16.25 9.35
C VAL A 55 8.92 -15.24 8.21
N GLU A 56 9.40 -15.55 7.01
CA GLU A 56 9.32 -14.67 5.84
C GLU A 56 7.86 -14.40 5.43
N TYR A 57 7.02 -15.45 5.42
CA TYR A 57 5.60 -15.31 5.05
C TYR A 57 4.80 -14.64 6.16
N LEU A 58 5.06 -14.98 7.42
CA LEU A 58 4.42 -14.35 8.57
C LEU A 58 4.68 -12.83 8.60
N THR A 59 5.92 -12.42 8.35
CA THR A 59 6.31 -11.01 8.32
C THR A 59 5.84 -10.26 7.07
N ARG A 60 5.52 -10.97 5.97
CA ARG A 60 4.88 -10.39 4.78
C ARG A 60 3.41 -10.04 4.98
N LEU A 61 2.68 -10.73 5.86
CA LEU A 61 1.26 -10.47 6.09
C LEU A 61 0.99 -9.02 6.57
N PRO A 62 1.71 -8.49 7.58
CA PRO A 62 1.62 -7.08 7.96
C PRO A 62 1.89 -6.09 6.81
N TYR A 63 2.87 -6.38 5.95
CA TYR A 63 3.17 -5.55 4.80
C TYR A 63 2.00 -5.50 3.81
N LEU A 64 1.41 -6.65 3.46
CA LEU A 64 0.23 -6.69 2.59
C LEU A 64 -0.99 -6.01 3.21
N ALA A 65 -1.20 -6.17 4.52
CA ALA A 65 -2.25 -5.46 5.25
C ALA A 65 -2.04 -3.94 5.19
N ALA A 66 -0.80 -3.47 5.28
CA ALA A 66 -0.46 -2.06 5.14
C ALA A 66 -0.76 -1.50 3.75
N LEU A 67 -0.42 -2.23 2.69
CA LEU A 67 -0.76 -1.87 1.31
C LEU A 67 -2.27 -1.84 1.08
N LEU A 68 -3.00 -2.81 1.65
CA LEU A 68 -4.46 -2.85 1.59
C LEU A 68 -5.08 -1.64 2.30
N ALA A 69 -4.59 -1.31 3.49
CA ALA A 69 -5.02 -0.12 4.23
C ALA A 69 -4.71 1.18 3.46
N LEU A 70 -3.58 1.25 2.74
CA LEU A 70 -3.23 2.36 1.86
C LEU A 70 -4.23 2.52 0.71
N CYS A 71 -4.57 1.42 0.02
CA CYS A 71 -5.55 1.45 -1.08
C CYS A 71 -6.96 1.83 -0.58
N VAL A 72 -7.38 1.31 0.58
CA VAL A 72 -8.66 1.69 1.20
C VAL A 72 -8.66 3.17 1.55
N LEU A 73 -7.58 3.69 2.16
CA LEU A 73 -7.47 5.11 2.50
C LEU A 73 -7.54 5.97 1.23
N ALA A 74 -6.80 5.61 0.18
CA ALA A 74 -6.82 6.33 -1.10
C ALA A 74 -8.20 6.33 -1.76
N ALA A 75 -8.93 5.21 -1.67
CA ALA A 75 -10.28 5.08 -2.21
C ALA A 75 -11.30 5.93 -1.44
N ARG A 76 -11.21 5.95 -0.10
CA ARG A 76 -12.13 6.70 0.77
C ARG A 76 -11.86 8.20 0.75
N SER A 77 -10.60 8.60 0.82
CA SER A 77 -10.21 10.01 0.80
C SER A 77 -10.33 10.64 -0.60
N GLY A 78 -10.61 9.84 -1.64
CA GLY A 78 -10.63 10.32 -3.02
C GLY A 78 -9.26 10.80 -3.51
N ALA A 79 -8.16 10.30 -2.92
CA ALA A 79 -6.79 10.69 -3.24
C ALA A 79 -6.47 10.48 -4.72
N ALA A 80 -6.91 9.35 -5.27
CA ALA A 80 -6.69 8.98 -6.66
C ALA A 80 -7.55 9.79 -7.66
N GLY A 81 -8.42 10.70 -7.20
CA GLY A 81 -9.27 11.52 -8.04
C GLY A 81 -10.70 10.99 -8.25
N PRO A 82 -11.52 11.74 -9.01
CA PRO A 82 -12.91 11.41 -9.24
C PRO A 82 -13.07 10.17 -10.15
N ARG A 83 -14.20 9.47 -9.98
CA ARG A 83 -14.70 8.32 -10.77
C ARG A 83 -13.66 7.24 -11.08
N LEU A 84 -12.80 7.46 -12.08
CA LEU A 84 -11.81 6.49 -12.56
C LEU A 84 -10.70 6.23 -11.54
N GLY A 85 -10.19 7.27 -10.87
CA GLY A 85 -9.20 7.13 -9.80
C GLY A 85 -9.69 6.28 -8.63
N ARG A 86 -10.93 6.56 -8.19
CA ARG A 86 -11.60 5.77 -7.15
C ARG A 86 -11.82 4.31 -7.58
N ARG A 87 -12.18 4.07 -8.84
CA ARG A 87 -12.32 2.71 -9.39
C ARG A 87 -10.99 1.96 -9.39
N ILE A 88 -9.88 2.62 -9.76
CA ILE A 88 -8.54 2.02 -9.68
C ILE A 88 -8.21 1.61 -8.24
N ALA A 89 -8.45 2.50 -7.28
CA ALA A 89 -8.18 2.21 -5.86
C ALA A 89 -8.99 1.02 -5.32
N TRP A 90 -10.27 0.90 -5.69
CA TRP A 90 -11.09 -0.26 -5.34
C TRP A 90 -10.68 -1.53 -6.09
N ALA A 91 -10.37 -1.43 -7.38
CA ALA A 91 -9.95 -2.57 -8.19
C ALA A 91 -8.63 -3.18 -7.69
N ALA A 92 -7.72 -2.35 -7.17
CA ALA A 92 -6.45 -2.81 -6.58
C ALA A 92 -6.64 -3.68 -5.32
N LEU A 93 -7.78 -3.59 -4.64
CA LEU A 93 -8.05 -4.41 -3.45
C LEU A 93 -8.20 -5.89 -3.78
N GLY A 94 -8.79 -6.24 -4.93
CA GLY A 94 -9.01 -7.64 -5.32
C GLY A 94 -7.70 -8.45 -5.36
N PRO A 95 -6.71 -8.02 -6.16
CA PRO A 95 -5.39 -8.65 -6.19
C PRO A 95 -4.66 -8.62 -4.85
N LEU A 96 -4.77 -7.54 -4.06
CA LEU A 96 -4.15 -7.46 -2.73
C LEU A 96 -4.74 -8.47 -1.74
N VAL A 97 -6.07 -8.62 -1.71
CA VAL A 97 -6.75 -9.65 -0.91
C VAL A 97 -6.34 -11.04 -1.38
N GLY A 98 -6.28 -11.26 -2.70
CA GLY A 98 -5.78 -12.50 -3.28
C GLY A 98 -4.33 -12.80 -2.85
N ALA A 99 -3.44 -11.81 -2.88
CA ALA A 99 -2.04 -11.96 -2.48
C ALA A 99 -1.91 -12.25 -0.98
N LEU A 100 -2.75 -11.62 -0.14
CA LEU A 100 -2.81 -11.88 1.30
C LEU A 100 -3.26 -13.32 1.57
N GLY A 101 -4.34 -13.77 0.92
CA GLY A 101 -4.84 -15.14 1.03
C GLY A 101 -3.83 -16.17 0.53
N ALA A 102 -3.17 -15.89 -0.60
CA ALA A 102 -2.11 -16.74 -1.13
C ALA A 102 -0.91 -16.83 -0.17
N THR A 103 -0.45 -15.71 0.38
CA THR A 103 0.64 -15.66 1.36
C THR A 103 0.30 -16.47 2.61
N PHE A 104 -0.93 -16.33 3.11
CA PHE A 104 -1.42 -17.09 4.25
C PHE A 104 -1.50 -18.59 3.94
N ALA A 105 -2.00 -18.97 2.76
CA ALA A 105 -2.08 -20.36 2.34
C ALA A 105 -0.68 -20.99 2.17
N ILE A 106 0.28 -20.27 1.58
CA ILE A 106 1.68 -20.72 1.49
C ILE A 106 2.27 -20.93 2.89
N MET A 107 2.02 -20.00 3.81
CA MET A 107 2.48 -20.11 5.20
C MET A 107 1.93 -21.37 5.89
N LEU A 108 0.64 -21.67 5.72
CA LEU A 108 0.02 -22.88 6.28
C LEU A 108 0.58 -24.15 5.66
N VAL A 109 0.73 -24.18 4.33
CA VAL A 109 1.31 -25.32 3.61
C VAL A 109 2.76 -25.55 4.03
N GLY A 110 3.56 -24.48 4.13
CA GLY A 110 4.96 -24.57 4.57
C GLY A 110 5.13 -25.00 6.02
N LEU A 111 4.09 -24.87 6.85
CA LEU A 111 4.07 -25.41 8.21
C LEU A 111 3.71 -26.91 8.24
N ALA A 112 2.98 -27.38 7.22
CA ALA A 112 2.36 -28.71 7.22
C ALA A 112 3.06 -29.72 6.31
N MET A 113 3.84 -29.28 5.32
CA MET A 113 4.42 -30.15 4.29
C MET A 113 5.89 -29.84 4.02
N ASP A 114 6.63 -30.89 3.70
CA ASP A 114 8.03 -30.78 3.26
C ASP A 114 8.12 -30.08 1.89
N THR A 115 9.32 -29.57 1.58
CA THR A 115 9.54 -28.73 0.39
C THR A 115 9.30 -29.49 -0.92
N GLU A 116 9.54 -30.81 -0.93
CA GLU A 116 9.39 -31.67 -2.11
C GLU A 116 7.92 -31.99 -2.45
N ASP A 117 7.02 -31.91 -1.47
CA ASP A 117 5.59 -32.27 -1.62
C ASP A 117 4.68 -31.05 -1.86
N ARG A 118 5.27 -29.92 -2.27
CA ARG A 118 4.52 -28.68 -2.42
C ARG A 118 3.55 -28.75 -3.61
N PRO A 119 2.27 -28.42 -3.42
CA PRO A 119 1.27 -28.55 -4.46
C PRO A 119 1.48 -27.52 -5.57
N GLU A 120 1.30 -27.96 -6.82
CA GLU A 120 1.58 -27.17 -8.04
C GLU A 120 0.78 -25.86 -8.11
N TRP A 121 -0.39 -25.78 -7.48
CA TRP A 121 -1.20 -24.55 -7.44
C TRP A 121 -0.45 -23.38 -6.78
N LEU A 122 0.57 -23.64 -5.95
CA LEU A 122 1.43 -22.60 -5.37
C LEU A 122 2.14 -21.77 -6.45
N ALA A 123 2.45 -22.34 -7.62
CA ALA A 123 3.01 -21.60 -8.75
C ALA A 123 2.05 -20.50 -9.26
N GLY A 124 0.74 -20.73 -9.11
CA GLY A 124 -0.32 -19.77 -9.45
C GLY A 124 -0.38 -18.53 -8.54
N THR A 125 0.39 -18.50 -7.44
CA THR A 125 0.40 -17.34 -6.52
C THR A 125 1.26 -16.18 -7.04
N ARG A 126 2.27 -16.47 -7.88
CA ARG A 126 3.15 -15.45 -8.47
C ARG A 126 2.41 -14.40 -9.32
N PRO A 127 1.50 -14.75 -10.24
CA PRO A 127 0.75 -13.75 -10.99
C PRO A 127 -0.16 -12.90 -10.09
N VAL A 128 -0.71 -13.47 -9.01
CA VAL A 128 -1.53 -12.73 -8.04
C VAL A 128 -0.69 -11.69 -7.31
N TRP A 129 0.53 -12.04 -6.90
CA TRP A 129 1.48 -11.09 -6.31
C TRP A 129 1.83 -9.94 -7.25
N LEU A 130 2.15 -10.26 -8.52
CA LEU A 130 2.45 -9.23 -9.53
C LEU A 130 1.25 -8.32 -9.79
N ALA A 131 0.04 -8.88 -9.85
CA ALA A 131 -1.19 -8.11 -10.00
C ALA A 131 -1.44 -7.17 -8.80
N ALA A 132 -1.16 -7.62 -7.57
CA ALA A 132 -1.26 -6.78 -6.37
C ALA A 132 -0.29 -5.58 -6.44
N GLN A 133 0.97 -5.82 -6.77
CA GLN A 133 1.98 -4.78 -6.88
C GLN A 133 1.67 -3.80 -8.04
N ALA A 134 1.18 -4.31 -9.18
CA ALA A 134 0.72 -3.47 -10.28
C ALA A 134 -0.49 -2.61 -9.88
N GLY A 135 -1.42 -3.15 -9.08
CA GLY A 135 -2.53 -2.40 -8.51
C GLY A 135 -2.07 -1.25 -7.63
N VAL A 136 -1.12 -1.50 -6.72
CA VAL A 136 -0.54 -0.45 -5.85
C VAL A 136 0.21 0.60 -6.69
N LEU A 137 0.95 0.20 -7.71
CA LEU A 137 1.61 1.12 -8.64
C LEU A 137 0.60 2.03 -9.36
N ALA A 138 -0.50 1.46 -9.85
CA ALA A 138 -1.56 2.23 -10.50
C ALA A 138 -2.20 3.23 -9.52
N VAL A 139 -2.43 2.83 -8.26
CA VAL A 139 -2.93 3.72 -7.21
C VAL A 139 -1.93 4.83 -6.90
N GLY A 140 -0.65 4.51 -6.72
CA GLY A 140 0.40 5.50 -6.47
C GLY A 140 0.53 6.50 -7.61
N LEU A 141 0.48 6.03 -8.86
CA LEU A 141 0.48 6.89 -10.04
C LEU A 141 -0.75 7.79 -10.10
N ALA A 142 -1.94 7.26 -9.76
CA ALA A 142 -3.16 8.05 -9.72
C ALA A 142 -3.09 9.16 -8.66
N ILE A 143 -2.64 8.84 -7.43
CA ILE A 143 -2.42 9.83 -6.35
C ILE A 143 -1.41 10.89 -6.78
N ALA A 144 -0.29 10.45 -7.38
CA ALA A 144 0.75 11.35 -7.88
C ALA A 144 0.22 12.26 -8.99
N ARG A 145 -0.62 11.75 -9.89
CA ARG A 145 -1.18 12.54 -11.00
C ARG A 145 -2.22 13.55 -10.53
N THR A 146 -3.12 13.17 -9.63
CA THR A 146 -4.20 14.06 -9.17
C THR A 146 -3.71 15.14 -8.23
N GLY A 147 -2.63 14.88 -7.49
CA GLY A 147 -2.04 15.86 -6.57
C GLY A 147 -2.96 16.23 -5.41
N ARG A 148 -3.97 15.41 -5.10
CA ARG A 148 -4.92 15.64 -4.01
C ARG A 148 -4.29 15.43 -2.62
N TRP A 149 -3.25 14.61 -2.54
CA TRP A 149 -2.37 14.54 -1.37
C TRP A 149 -1.26 15.58 -1.50
N HIS A 150 -0.85 16.16 -0.36
CA HIS A 150 0.07 17.29 -0.34
C HIS A 150 1.49 16.86 0.06
N GLY A 151 2.48 17.62 -0.46
CA GLY A 151 3.89 17.43 -0.14
C GLY A 151 4.43 16.04 -0.51
N PRO A 152 5.32 15.43 0.30
CA PRO A 152 5.93 14.15 -0.01
C PRO A 152 4.94 12.98 -0.03
N ALA A 153 3.82 13.07 0.70
CA ALA A 153 2.80 12.02 0.73
C ALA A 153 2.24 11.72 -0.66
N ARG A 154 2.22 12.70 -1.57
CA ARG A 154 1.81 12.54 -2.97
C ARG A 154 2.66 11.53 -3.75
N TRP A 155 3.97 11.49 -3.48
CA TRP A 155 4.94 10.78 -4.30
C TRP A 155 5.41 9.48 -3.69
N LEU A 156 5.38 9.38 -2.36
CA LEU A 156 5.86 8.19 -1.64
C LEU A 156 5.14 6.88 -2.00
N PRO A 157 3.81 6.83 -2.21
CA PRO A 157 3.14 5.62 -2.69
C PRO A 157 3.69 5.15 -4.05
N LEU A 158 3.90 6.08 -4.97
CA LEU A 158 4.48 5.78 -6.28
C LEU A 158 5.93 5.32 -6.13
N ALA A 159 6.73 6.03 -5.33
CA ALA A 159 8.13 5.68 -5.08
C ALA A 159 8.23 4.25 -4.52
N GLY A 160 7.42 3.88 -3.53
CA GLY A 160 7.41 2.52 -2.99
C GLY A 160 6.99 1.47 -4.02
N ALA A 161 5.98 1.77 -4.84
CA ALA A 161 5.49 0.85 -5.87
C ALA A 161 6.43 0.69 -7.08
N LEU A 162 7.35 1.65 -7.31
CA LEU A 162 8.41 1.54 -8.31
C LEU A 162 9.42 0.42 -8.01
N SER A 163 9.31 -0.27 -6.87
CA SER A 163 10.05 -1.52 -6.65
C SER A 163 9.70 -2.60 -7.70
N LEU A 164 8.48 -2.60 -8.25
CA LEU A 164 8.05 -3.58 -9.25
C LEU A 164 8.89 -3.57 -10.54
N PRO A 165 9.08 -2.42 -11.24
CA PRO A 165 9.93 -2.38 -12.42
C PRO A 165 11.43 -2.55 -12.12
N VAL A 166 11.89 -2.29 -10.89
CA VAL A 166 13.31 -2.43 -10.52
C VAL A 166 13.71 -3.90 -10.30
N GLU A 167 12.79 -4.75 -9.84
CA GLU A 167 13.02 -6.19 -9.67
C GLU A 167 13.54 -6.91 -10.93
N PRO A 168 12.91 -6.81 -12.12
CA PRO A 168 13.42 -7.44 -13.32
C PRO A 168 14.77 -6.85 -13.77
N ILE A 169 15.02 -5.56 -13.51
CA ILE A 169 16.32 -4.93 -13.83
C ILE A 169 17.43 -5.55 -12.96
N GLY A 170 17.18 -5.76 -11.68
CA GLY A 170 18.13 -6.41 -10.77
C GLY A 170 18.51 -7.83 -11.22
N ARG A 171 17.52 -8.61 -11.72
CA ARG A 171 17.77 -9.95 -12.29
C ARG A 171 18.64 -9.90 -13.54
N VAL A 172 18.37 -8.97 -14.46
CA VAL A 172 19.16 -8.81 -15.69
C VAL A 172 20.63 -8.48 -15.39
N LEU A 173 20.89 -7.78 -14.29
CA LEU A 173 22.24 -7.40 -13.87
C LEU A 173 22.96 -8.48 -13.03
N ALA A 174 22.38 -9.66 -12.85
CA ALA A 174 22.92 -10.75 -12.01
C ALA A 174 23.22 -10.33 -10.55
N LEU A 175 22.47 -9.35 -10.03
CA LEU A 175 22.58 -8.85 -8.66
C LEU A 175 21.39 -9.34 -7.81
N GLU A 176 20.97 -10.60 -7.96
CA GLU A 176 19.66 -11.06 -7.45
C GLU A 176 19.49 -10.81 -5.94
N ASP A 177 20.48 -11.18 -5.12
CA ASP A 177 20.43 -10.99 -3.67
C ASP A 177 20.51 -9.52 -3.27
N ALA A 178 21.47 -8.79 -3.85
CA ALA A 178 21.66 -7.37 -3.57
C ALA A 178 20.44 -6.53 -4.02
N ALA A 179 19.83 -6.88 -5.15
CA ALA A 179 18.63 -6.26 -5.66
C ALA A 179 17.42 -6.57 -4.76
N ALA A 180 17.28 -7.81 -4.28
CA ALA A 180 16.21 -8.17 -3.34
C ALA A 180 16.31 -7.35 -2.05
N TRP A 181 17.51 -7.23 -1.48
CA TRP A 181 17.75 -6.39 -0.29
C TRP A 181 17.51 -4.91 -0.55
N LEU A 182 18.04 -4.36 -1.65
CA LEU A 182 17.84 -2.97 -2.03
C LEU A 182 16.36 -2.65 -2.22
N LEU A 183 15.61 -3.54 -2.87
CA LEU A 183 14.17 -3.37 -3.11
C LEU A 183 13.36 -3.45 -1.82
N ALA A 184 13.71 -4.39 -0.94
CA ALA A 184 13.10 -4.51 0.38
C ALA A 184 13.36 -3.26 1.22
N ALA A 185 14.61 -2.78 1.25
CA ALA A 185 14.98 -1.55 1.94
C ALA A 185 14.31 -0.31 1.34
N TRP A 186 14.21 -0.23 0.02
CA TRP A 186 13.55 0.87 -0.70
C TRP A 186 12.06 0.93 -0.40
N ALA A 187 11.33 -0.16 -0.61
CA ALA A 187 9.91 -0.25 -0.26
C ALA A 187 9.71 -0.03 1.24
N GLY A 188 10.58 -0.64 2.07
CA GLY A 188 10.65 -0.44 3.51
C GLY A 188 10.69 1.03 3.89
N ALA A 189 11.70 1.75 3.42
CA ALA A 189 11.92 3.16 3.72
C ALA A 189 10.78 4.05 3.21
N THR A 190 10.37 3.88 1.95
CA THR A 190 9.32 4.73 1.34
C THR A 190 7.97 4.60 2.03
N TYR A 191 7.53 3.37 2.32
CA TYR A 191 6.26 3.14 3.01
C TYR A 191 6.35 3.48 4.50
N THR A 192 7.49 3.26 5.15
CA THR A 192 7.68 3.68 6.56
C THR A 192 7.60 5.18 6.71
N VAL A 193 8.30 5.94 5.85
CA VAL A 193 8.25 7.41 5.85
C VAL A 193 6.82 7.90 5.56
N LEU A 194 6.12 7.28 4.60
CA LEU A 194 4.72 7.58 4.35
C LEU A 194 3.86 7.32 5.60
N GLY A 195 4.05 6.19 6.27
CA GLY A 195 3.33 5.82 7.48
C GLY A 195 3.49 6.84 8.59
N VAL A 196 4.73 7.29 8.83
CA VAL A 196 5.06 8.34 9.80
C VAL A 196 4.39 9.67 9.43
N ILE A 197 4.37 10.05 8.15
CA ILE A 197 3.69 11.27 7.70
C ILE A 197 2.18 11.18 7.98
N LEU A 198 1.56 10.03 7.72
CA LEU A 198 0.12 9.84 7.97
C LEU A 198 -0.24 9.86 9.47
N LEU A 199 0.66 9.37 10.33
CA LEU A 199 0.52 9.43 11.79
C LEU A 199 0.60 10.87 12.32
N ILE A 200 1.60 11.64 11.86
CA ILE A 200 1.89 12.99 12.40
C ILE A 200 0.99 14.04 11.73
N ARG A 201 0.65 13.86 10.45
CA ARG A 201 -0.11 14.82 9.65
C ARG A 201 -1.31 14.17 8.94
N PRO A 202 -2.33 13.69 9.69
CA PRO A 202 -3.58 13.19 9.09
C PRO A 202 -4.22 14.14 8.05
N PRO A 203 -4.22 15.48 8.24
CA PRO A 203 -4.79 16.42 7.26
C PRO A 203 -4.07 16.43 5.91
N ALA A 204 -2.85 15.89 5.79
CA ALA A 204 -2.16 15.81 4.51
C ALA A 204 -2.91 14.96 3.46
N THR A 205 -3.90 14.17 3.91
CA THR A 205 -4.72 13.29 3.08
C THR A 205 -6.19 13.72 2.95
N THR A 206 -6.61 14.77 3.66
CA THR A 206 -7.98 15.26 3.58
C THR A 206 -8.19 16.02 2.29
N VAL A 207 -8.99 15.45 1.40
CA VAL A 207 -9.49 16.13 0.21
C VAL A 207 -10.85 16.74 0.58
N PRO A 208 -11.14 18.00 0.22
CA PRO A 208 -12.49 18.53 0.29
C PRO A 208 -13.43 17.57 -0.45
N SER A 209 -14.53 17.18 0.19
CA SER A 209 -15.52 16.34 -0.45
C SER A 209 -16.14 17.15 -1.61
N ASP A 210 -16.02 16.65 -2.85
CA ASP A 210 -16.72 17.19 -4.03
C ASP A 210 -18.06 16.44 -4.18
N ARG A 211 -18.85 16.25 -3.11
CA ARG A 211 -20.05 15.42 -3.23
C ARG A 211 -21.19 16.10 -3.99
N ASP A 212 -21.13 17.42 -4.18
CA ASP A 212 -22.16 18.16 -4.89
C ASP A 212 -21.59 18.95 -6.09
N GLY A 213 -21.56 18.31 -7.27
CA GLY A 213 -21.32 18.95 -8.57
C GLY A 213 -21.79 18.05 -9.72
N PRO A 214 -22.53 18.60 -10.70
CA PRO A 214 -23.80 18.11 -11.26
C PRO A 214 -23.85 16.68 -11.81
#